data_AF-A0A2I0DAN0-F1
#
_entry.id   AF-A0A2I0DAN0-F1
#
_cell.length_a   1.000
_cell.length_b   1.000
_cell.length_c   1.000
_cell.angle_alpha   90.00
_cell.angle_beta   90.00
_cell.angle_gamma   90.00
#
_symmetry.space_group_name_H-M   'P 1'
#
loop_
_entity.id
_entity.type
_entity.pdbx_description
1 polymer ?
#
loop_
_entity_poly.entity_id
_entity_poly.type
_entity_poly.pdbx_seq_one_letter_code
_entity_poly.pdbx_strand_id
1 'polypeptide(L)'
;MPQVGSYFLICLDELISSETEILTLEIYWLELPKDLAEYYNGYEPDFSFNNLSHQVNFSIGLNDNYYLINRHTLSLFNENKSTGCILQLSKFYLNIKGVLSSNHFLYINKNKDSSERFKDRIKMELISPDIAFGHHLFSQLYSSIAMKNTRLLSQKYNLPNPPFSPVAKKIIMYDSLK
;
A
#
# COMPACT_ATOMS: atom_id res chain seq x y z
N MET A 1 11.40 8.24 -0.50
CA MET A 1 10.08 8.09 -1.15
C MET A 1 9.84 6.60 -1.39
N PRO A 2 8.61 6.10 -1.26
CA PRO A 2 8.32 4.68 -1.45
C PRO A 2 8.70 4.19 -2.86
N GLN A 3 9.32 3.02 -2.91
CA GLN A 3 9.62 2.24 -4.12
C GLN A 3 8.93 0.87 -4.00
N VAL A 4 8.86 0.10 -5.09
CA VAL A 4 8.40 -1.30 -4.99
C VAL A 4 9.29 -2.06 -4.00
N GLY A 5 8.66 -2.89 -3.16
CA GLY A 5 9.28 -3.55 -2.00
C GLY A 5 9.37 -2.69 -0.74
N SER A 6 9.07 -1.38 -0.83
CA SER A 6 8.93 -0.56 0.38
C SER A 6 7.75 -1.05 1.19
N TYR A 7 7.92 -1.10 2.51
CA TYR A 7 6.90 -1.62 3.41
C TYR A 7 6.69 -0.74 4.63
N PHE A 8 5.50 -0.88 5.19
CA PHE A 8 5.09 -0.31 6.47
C PHE A 8 4.85 -1.45 7.45
N LEU A 9 5.47 -1.37 8.63
CA LEU A 9 5.27 -2.34 9.71
C LEU A 9 4.34 -1.75 10.76
N ILE A 10 3.30 -2.52 11.08
CA ILE A 10 2.43 -2.29 12.22
C ILE A 10 2.83 -3.30 13.27
N CYS A 11 3.52 -2.81 14.30
CA CYS A 11 3.91 -3.61 15.45
C CYS A 11 2.77 -3.62 16.47
N LEU A 12 2.34 -4.80 16.90
CA LEU A 12 1.31 -4.94 17.92
C LEU A 12 1.89 -5.61 19.16
N ASP A 13 1.45 -5.15 20.32
CA ASP A 13 1.89 -5.69 21.61
C ASP A 13 1.37 -7.12 21.79
N GLU A 14 0.11 -7.38 21.41
CA GLU A 14 -0.53 -8.70 21.31
C GLU A 14 -1.51 -8.66 20.13
N LEU A 15 -1.24 -9.37 19.04
CA LEU A 15 -1.99 -9.22 17.79
C LEU A 15 -3.20 -10.15 17.70
N ILE A 16 -3.17 -11.25 18.45
CA ILE A 16 -3.99 -12.43 18.18
C ILE A 16 -4.53 -12.96 19.50
N SER A 17 -5.77 -12.59 19.82
CA SER A 17 -6.55 -13.43 20.71
C SER A 17 -6.90 -14.74 19.97
N SER A 18 -7.17 -15.82 20.70
CA SER A 18 -7.63 -17.08 20.08
C SER A 18 -8.91 -16.95 19.24
N GLU A 19 -9.62 -15.83 19.36
CA GLU A 19 -10.91 -15.58 18.71
C GLU A 19 -10.80 -14.65 17.49
N THR A 20 -9.67 -13.95 17.31
CA THR A 20 -9.49 -12.96 16.24
C THR A 20 -9.31 -13.65 14.89
N GLU A 21 -10.34 -13.59 14.04
CA GLU A 21 -10.29 -14.16 12.68
C GLU A 21 -9.95 -13.12 11.61
N ILE A 22 -10.46 -11.89 11.76
CA ILE A 22 -10.39 -10.84 10.76
C ILE A 22 -9.96 -9.52 11.42
N LEU A 23 -8.79 -9.03 11.04
CA LEU A 23 -8.36 -7.68 11.40
C LEU A 23 -8.80 -6.70 10.32
N THR A 24 -9.41 -5.60 10.74
CA THR A 24 -9.66 -4.47 9.85
C THR A 24 -8.58 -3.42 10.04
N LEU A 25 -7.97 -3.01 8.93
CA LEU A 25 -7.05 -1.88 8.87
C LEU A 25 -7.70 -0.75 8.08
N GLU A 26 -7.79 0.42 8.71
CA GLU A 26 -8.24 1.66 8.10
C GLU A 26 -7.09 2.67 8.04
N ILE A 27 -6.80 3.16 6.84
CA ILE A 27 -5.81 4.22 6.61
C ILE A 27 -6.53 5.43 6.05
N TYR A 28 -6.44 6.55 6.77
CA TYR A 28 -6.90 7.84 6.31
C TYR A 28 -5.73 8.58 5.70
N TRP A 29 -5.82 8.91 4.42
CA TRP A 29 -4.79 9.59 3.66
C TRP A 29 -4.97 11.12 3.71
N LEU A 30 -3.86 11.83 3.52
CA LEU A 30 -3.86 13.27 3.26
C LEU A 30 -3.78 13.52 1.76
N GLU A 31 -4.66 14.41 1.29
CA GLU A 31 -4.54 15.10 0.00
C GLU A 31 -4.22 14.20 -1.21
N LEU A 32 -4.83 13.02 -1.28
CA LEU A 32 -4.70 12.17 -2.47
C LEU A 32 -5.29 12.88 -3.72
N PRO A 33 -4.68 12.70 -4.90
CA PRO A 33 -5.34 13.05 -6.15
C PRO A 33 -6.70 12.36 -6.26
N LYS A 34 -7.68 13.04 -6.89
CA LYS A 34 -9.02 12.48 -7.07
C LYS A 34 -9.04 11.32 -8.08
N ASP A 35 -8.21 11.42 -9.11
CA ASP A 35 -8.08 10.42 -10.17
C ASP A 35 -6.60 10.29 -10.55
N LEU A 36 -6.04 9.09 -10.43
CA LEU A 36 -4.65 8.82 -10.77
C LEU A 36 -4.41 8.77 -12.28
N ALA A 37 -5.38 8.34 -13.08
CA ALA A 37 -5.23 8.31 -14.53
C ALA A 37 -5.08 9.74 -15.07
N GLU A 38 -5.90 10.66 -14.56
CA GLU A 38 -5.77 12.08 -14.89
C GLU A 38 -4.46 12.67 -14.34
N TYR A 39 -4.12 12.39 -13.08
CA TYR A 39 -2.93 12.94 -12.43
C TYR A 39 -1.62 12.51 -13.11
N TYR A 40 -1.54 11.27 -13.57
CA TYR A 40 -0.35 10.71 -14.23
C TYR A 40 -0.42 10.74 -15.76
N ASN A 41 -1.34 11.49 -16.37
CA ASN A 41 -1.50 11.52 -17.83
C ASN A 41 -0.23 11.91 -18.61
N GLY A 42 0.66 12.71 -18.03
CA GLY A 42 1.93 13.12 -18.64
C GLY A 42 3.04 12.07 -18.53
N TYR A 43 2.76 10.91 -17.94
CA TYR A 43 3.64 9.74 -17.91
C TYR A 43 3.30 8.74 -19.02
N GLU A 44 2.17 8.92 -19.71
CA GLU A 44 1.77 8.12 -20.86
C GLU A 44 2.60 8.45 -22.11
N PRO A 45 2.77 7.49 -23.05
CA PRO A 45 2.24 6.12 -23.03
C PRO A 45 3.15 5.13 -22.29
N ASP A 46 4.31 5.59 -21.81
CA ASP A 46 5.34 4.70 -21.27
C ASP A 46 4.88 4.07 -19.93
N PHE A 47 4.03 4.78 -19.18
CA PHE A 47 3.49 4.32 -17.90
C PHE A 47 2.03 4.71 -17.74
N SER A 48 1.14 3.72 -17.73
CA SER A 48 -0.28 3.92 -17.52
C SER A 48 -0.71 3.68 -16.08
N PHE A 49 -1.48 4.62 -15.54
CA PHE A 49 -2.01 4.56 -14.19
C PHE A 49 -3.53 4.58 -14.20
N ASN A 50 -4.11 3.88 -13.24
CA ASN A 50 -5.49 4.01 -12.83
C ASN A 50 -5.57 3.94 -11.29
N ASN A 51 -6.77 4.10 -10.74
CA ASN A 51 -6.98 4.14 -9.30
C ASN A 51 -6.67 2.81 -8.58
N LEU A 52 -6.45 1.74 -9.33
CA LEU A 52 -6.11 0.40 -8.83
C LEU A 52 -4.66 -0.01 -9.14
N SER A 53 -3.85 0.86 -9.78
CA SER A 53 -2.47 0.53 -10.17
C SER A 53 -1.56 0.24 -8.98
N HIS A 54 -1.78 0.95 -7.88
CA HIS A 54 -0.98 0.81 -6.67
C HIS A 54 -1.49 -0.37 -5.85
N GLN A 55 -0.72 -1.45 -5.80
CA GLN A 55 -1.11 -2.69 -5.12
C GLN A 55 -0.19 -2.95 -3.94
N VAL A 56 -0.76 -3.52 -2.88
CA VAL A 56 -0.07 -3.94 -1.67
C VAL A 56 -0.32 -5.41 -1.35
N ASN A 57 0.67 -6.02 -0.70
CA ASN A 57 0.55 -7.31 -0.05
C ASN A 57 0.61 -7.15 1.46
N PHE A 58 -0.13 -8.01 2.15
CA PHE A 58 -0.13 -8.07 3.62
C PHE A 58 0.45 -9.40 4.08
N SER A 59 1.38 -9.32 5.02
CA SER A 59 1.96 -10.49 5.68
C SER A 59 2.02 -10.28 7.18
N ILE A 60 1.96 -11.38 7.93
CA ILE A 60 2.15 -11.41 9.37
C ILE A 60 3.52 -12.00 9.70
N GLY A 61 4.28 -11.31 10.53
CA GLY A 61 5.54 -11.78 11.07
C GLY A 61 5.31 -12.62 12.32
N LEU A 62 5.75 -13.87 12.30
CA LEU A 62 5.68 -14.83 13.42
C LEU A 62 7.04 -15.54 13.51
N ASN A 63 7.71 -15.46 14.66
CA ASN A 63 9.00 -16.11 14.93
C ASN A 63 9.99 -15.94 13.76
N ASP A 64 10.31 -14.69 13.43
CA ASP A 64 11.20 -14.24 12.35
C ASP A 64 10.77 -14.46 10.90
N ASN A 65 9.70 -15.22 10.66
CA ASN A 65 9.19 -15.48 9.31
C ASN A 65 7.98 -14.60 8.99
N TYR A 66 7.81 -14.23 7.72
CA TYR A 66 6.63 -13.53 7.22
C TYR A 66 5.73 -14.46 6.41
N TYR A 67 4.46 -14.51 6.79
CA TYR A 67 3.45 -15.34 6.15
C TYR A 67 2.38 -14.47 5.51
N LEU A 68 2.07 -14.72 4.24
CA LEU A 68 1.10 -13.94 3.49
C LEU A 68 -0.32 -14.14 4.04
N ILE A 69 -1.02 -13.04 4.34
CA ILE A 69 -2.38 -13.07 4.92
C ILE A 69 -3.42 -13.38 3.82
N ASN A 70 -3.28 -12.78 2.65
CA ASN A 70 -4.16 -12.97 1.51
C ASN A 70 -3.37 -13.45 0.29
N ARG A 71 -3.87 -14.45 -0.44
CA ARG A 71 -3.21 -14.94 -1.68
C ARG A 71 -3.25 -13.92 -2.83
N HIS A 72 -4.11 -12.91 -2.72
CA HIS A 72 -4.28 -11.87 -3.72
C HIS A 72 -3.80 -10.54 -3.17
N THR A 73 -3.33 -9.71 -4.09
CA THR A 73 -2.91 -8.34 -3.84
C THR A 73 -4.14 -7.46 -3.63
N LEU A 74 -3.98 -6.38 -2.87
CA LEU A 74 -5.06 -5.42 -2.62
C LEU A 74 -4.68 -4.05 -3.16
N SER A 75 -5.63 -3.31 -3.73
CA SER A 75 -5.41 -1.92 -4.10
C SER A 75 -5.10 -1.09 -2.86
N LEU A 76 -4.02 -0.30 -2.90
CA LEU A 76 -3.62 0.59 -1.82
C LEU A 76 -4.69 1.67 -1.55
N PHE A 77 -5.39 2.10 -2.60
CA PHE A 77 -6.44 3.10 -2.52
C PHE A 77 -7.80 2.47 -2.82
N ASN A 78 -8.83 2.93 -2.11
CA ASN A 78 -10.21 2.56 -2.40
C ASN A 78 -10.82 3.61 -3.33
N GLU A 79 -11.69 3.15 -4.23
CA GLU A 79 -12.39 3.99 -5.21
C GLU A 79 -13.87 4.07 -4.87
N ASN A 80 -14.46 5.25 -5.04
CA ASN A 80 -15.89 5.43 -5.01
C ASN A 80 -16.49 4.92 -6.33
N LYS A 81 -17.17 3.77 -6.28
CA LYS A 81 -17.78 3.12 -7.46
C LYS A 81 -18.76 4.01 -8.24
N SER A 82 -19.38 5.00 -7.60
CA SER A 82 -20.34 5.89 -8.27
C SER A 82 -19.66 7.04 -9.02
N THR A 83 -18.52 7.53 -8.50
CA THR A 83 -17.84 8.70 -9.09
C THR A 83 -16.55 8.37 -9.80
N GLY A 84 -16.02 7.15 -9.61
CA GLY A 84 -14.71 6.75 -10.09
C GLY A 84 -13.53 7.38 -9.33
N CYS A 85 -13.78 8.17 -8.28
CA CYS A 85 -12.73 8.93 -7.59
C CYS A 85 -12.10 8.14 -6.45
N ILE A 86 -10.82 8.38 -6.18
CA ILE A 86 -10.14 7.88 -5.01
C ILE A 86 -10.75 8.44 -3.72
N LEU A 87 -10.95 7.55 -2.76
CA LEU A 87 -11.35 7.86 -1.40
C LEU A 87 -10.12 8.15 -0.55
N GLN A 88 -10.25 9.14 0.35
CA GLN A 88 -9.22 9.41 1.37
C GLN A 88 -9.16 8.33 2.46
N LEU A 89 -10.10 7.39 2.49
CA LEU A 89 -10.07 6.23 3.38
C LEU A 89 -9.76 4.98 2.58
N SER A 90 -8.75 4.23 3.00
CA SER A 90 -8.52 2.87 2.56
C SER A 90 -8.85 1.88 3.66
N LYS A 91 -9.58 0.82 3.30
CA LYS A 91 -10.08 -0.17 4.24
C LYS A 91 -9.74 -1.57 3.77
N PHE A 92 -9.01 -2.30 4.61
CA PHE A 92 -8.52 -3.64 4.33
C PHE A 92 -9.08 -4.62 5.37
N TYR A 93 -9.56 -5.76 4.88
CA TYR A 93 -9.99 -6.89 5.72
C TYR A 93 -8.95 -7.99 5.60
N LEU A 94 -8.29 -8.28 6.72
CA LEU A 94 -7.14 -9.17 6.81
C LEU A 94 -7.58 -10.44 7.53
N ASN A 95 -7.87 -11.51 6.76
CA ASN A 95 -8.23 -12.80 7.33
C ASN A 95 -6.96 -13.53 7.80
N ILE A 96 -6.66 -13.40 9.08
CA ILE A 96 -5.45 -13.98 9.67
C ILE A 96 -5.65 -15.43 10.11
N LYS A 97 -6.91 -15.90 10.27
CA LYS A 97 -7.22 -17.24 10.77
C LYS A 97 -6.51 -18.34 9.98
N GLY A 98 -6.49 -18.24 8.65
CA GLY A 98 -5.85 -19.24 7.80
C GLY A 98 -4.34 -19.37 8.05
N VAL A 99 -3.68 -18.25 8.29
CA VAL A 99 -2.24 -18.22 8.58
C VAL A 99 -1.94 -18.75 9.98
N LEU A 100 -2.82 -18.47 10.95
CA LEU A 100 -2.67 -18.91 12.33
C LEU A 100 -3.01 -20.38 12.53
N SER A 101 -3.97 -20.90 11.75
CA SER A 101 -4.42 -22.30 11.87
C SER A 101 -3.50 -23.28 11.16
N SER A 102 -2.87 -22.86 10.05
CA SER A 102 -1.96 -23.72 9.27
C SER A 102 -0.60 -23.89 9.93
N ASN A 103 -0.17 -22.88 10.68
CA ASN A 103 1.03 -22.92 11.48
C ASN A 103 0.61 -23.29 12.91
N HIS A 104 0.66 -24.57 13.28
CA HIS A 104 0.34 -25.04 14.64
C HIS A 104 1.26 -24.38 15.68
N PHE A 105 0.91 -23.18 16.13
CA PHE A 105 1.61 -22.52 17.22
C PHE A 105 1.11 -23.15 18.52
N LEU A 106 1.90 -24.04 19.09
CA LEU A 106 1.88 -24.26 20.53
C LEU A 106 2.28 -22.93 21.15
N TYR A 107 1.30 -22.11 21.54
CA TYR A 107 1.51 -20.92 22.34
C TYR A 107 1.97 -21.37 23.73
N ILE A 108 3.23 -21.79 23.83
CA ILE A 108 3.85 -22.07 25.12
C ILE A 108 4.14 -20.70 25.70
N ASN A 109 3.34 -20.31 26.69
CA ASN A 109 3.59 -19.20 27.58
C ASN A 109 4.89 -19.46 28.35
N LYS A 110 6.04 -19.33 27.68
CA LYS A 110 7.36 -19.44 28.26
C LYS A 110 7.79 -18.04 28.62
N ASN A 111 7.61 -17.76 29.90
CA ASN A 111 8.28 -16.78 30.75
C ASN A 111 8.54 -15.38 30.16
N LYS A 112 8.01 -14.40 30.89
CA LYS A 112 8.41 -12.99 30.88
C LYS A 112 9.93 -12.89 31.11
N ASP A 113 10.71 -12.93 30.03
CA ASP A 113 12.06 -12.40 30.02
C ASP A 113 12.25 -11.54 28.76
N SER A 114 12.85 -10.40 29.01
CA SER A 114 12.86 -9.17 28.22
C SER A 114 13.76 -9.22 27.00
N SER A 115 13.26 -8.79 25.83
CA SER A 115 13.94 -7.84 24.92
C SER A 115 13.18 -7.51 23.62
N GLU A 116 12.24 -8.35 23.17
CA GLU A 116 11.46 -8.07 21.94
C GLU A 116 10.07 -7.55 22.27
N ARG A 117 9.93 -6.23 22.28
CA ARG A 117 8.69 -5.54 22.69
C ARG A 117 7.50 -5.77 21.74
N PHE A 118 7.73 -6.30 20.54
CA PHE A 118 6.72 -6.55 19.52
C PHE A 118 6.93 -7.94 18.91
N LYS A 119 6.22 -8.95 19.42
CA LYS A 119 6.32 -10.33 18.93
C LYS A 119 5.62 -10.51 17.58
N ASP A 120 4.54 -9.76 17.38
CA ASP A 120 3.69 -9.88 16.20
C ASP A 120 3.71 -8.58 15.41
N ARG A 121 3.82 -8.72 14.08
CA ARG A 121 3.93 -7.58 13.16
C ARG A 121 3.12 -7.82 11.90
N ILE A 122 2.34 -6.84 11.48
CA ILE A 122 1.74 -6.84 10.14
C ILE A 122 2.62 -6.00 9.23
N LYS A 123 3.08 -6.60 8.13
CA LYS A 123 3.80 -5.92 7.06
C LYS A 123 2.85 -5.67 5.90
N MET A 124 2.68 -4.41 5.55
CA MET A 124 2.06 -3.96 4.31
C MET A 124 3.16 -3.54 3.34
N GLU A 125 3.29 -4.22 2.21
CA GLU A 125 4.36 -4.03 1.23
C GLU A 125 3.81 -3.55 -0.11
N LEU A 126 4.38 -2.48 -0.66
CA LEU A 126 4.03 -1.97 -1.99
C LEU A 126 4.67 -2.85 -3.06
N ILE A 127 3.85 -3.42 -3.95
CA ILE A 127 4.31 -4.39 -4.95
C ILE A 127 4.09 -3.92 -6.40
N SER A 128 3.27 -2.90 -6.61
CA SER A 128 2.88 -2.39 -7.93
C SER A 128 2.52 -0.91 -7.84
N PRO A 129 2.66 -0.15 -8.93
CA PRO A 129 3.33 -0.53 -10.19
C PRO A 129 4.86 -0.55 -10.03
N ASP A 130 5.59 -1.10 -11.00
CA ASP A 130 7.07 -1.20 -10.98
C ASP A 130 7.76 0.14 -10.67
N ILE A 131 7.16 1.23 -11.17
CA ILE A 131 7.68 2.57 -10.98
C ILE A 131 7.24 3.23 -9.67
N ALA A 132 6.49 2.50 -8.83
CA ALA A 132 5.79 3.00 -7.65
C ALA A 132 5.03 4.29 -7.98
N PHE A 133 5.36 5.40 -7.31
CA PHE A 133 4.75 6.70 -7.54
C PHE A 133 5.51 7.58 -8.55
N GLY A 134 6.48 7.03 -9.30
CA GLY A 134 7.18 7.75 -10.37
C GLY A 134 8.28 8.73 -9.92
N HIS A 135 8.65 8.75 -8.63
CA HIS A 135 9.67 9.66 -8.07
C HIS A 135 11.01 9.65 -8.81
N HIS A 136 11.46 8.47 -9.23
CA HIS A 136 12.75 8.32 -9.90
C HIS A 136 12.70 8.68 -11.40
N LEU A 137 11.50 8.75 -12.00
CA LEU A 137 11.33 9.01 -13.43
C LEU A 137 10.99 10.45 -13.75
N PHE A 138 10.36 11.16 -12.80
CA PHE A 138 9.79 12.48 -13.04
C PHE A 138 10.76 13.45 -13.72
N SER A 139 11.96 13.64 -13.17
CA SER A 139 12.93 14.61 -13.70
C SER A 139 13.37 14.29 -15.14
N GLN A 140 13.54 13.00 -15.45
CA GLN A 140 13.92 12.54 -16.78
C GLN A 140 12.76 12.72 -17.77
N LEU A 141 11.55 12.26 -17.39
CA LEU A 141 10.35 12.40 -18.23
C LEU A 141 10.05 13.87 -18.50
N TYR A 142 10.02 14.70 -17.47
CA TYR A 142 9.77 16.13 -17.57
C TYR A 142 10.73 16.80 -18.55
N SER A 143 12.04 16.58 -18.37
CA SER A 143 13.07 17.18 -19.24
C SER A 143 12.93 16.72 -20.69
N SER A 144 12.69 15.41 -20.89
CA SER A 144 12.55 14.84 -22.23
C SER A 144 11.33 15.39 -22.98
N ILE A 145 10.19 15.52 -22.28
CA ILE A 145 8.94 16.03 -22.85
C ILE A 145 9.05 17.53 -23.09
N ALA A 146 9.64 18.29 -22.17
CA ALA A 146 9.89 19.71 -22.35
C ALA A 146 10.75 19.99 -23.59
N MET A 147 11.83 19.21 -23.79
CA MET A 147 12.66 19.32 -24.99
C MET A 147 11.94 18.90 -26.28
N LYS A 148 11.04 17.91 -26.24
CA LYS A 148 10.20 17.55 -27.39
C LYS A 148 9.23 18.69 -27.73
N ASN A 149 8.60 19.28 -26.72
CA ASN A 149 7.63 20.36 -26.89
C ASN A 149 8.22 21.68 -27.41
N THR A 150 9.52 21.93 -27.22
CA THR A 150 10.19 23.09 -27.84
C THR A 150 10.48 22.88 -29.32
N ARG A 151 10.62 21.62 -29.76
CA ARG A 151 10.91 21.25 -31.15
C ARG A 151 9.65 21.07 -32.00
N LEU A 152 8.56 20.65 -31.40
CA LEU A 152 7.30 20.34 -32.08
C LEU A 152 6.29 21.48 -31.89
N LEU A 153 6.04 22.26 -32.94
CA LEU A 153 5.11 23.40 -32.92
C LEU A 153 3.63 22.97 -32.98
N SER A 154 3.34 21.82 -33.57
CA SER A 154 1.96 21.37 -33.87
C SER A 154 1.38 20.39 -32.86
N GLN A 155 2.22 19.65 -32.11
CA GLN A 155 1.77 18.66 -31.12
C GLN A 155 2.58 18.81 -29.84
N LYS A 156 1.91 19.28 -28.78
CA LYS A 156 2.48 19.39 -27.43
C LYS A 156 2.03 18.18 -26.61
N TYR A 157 3.00 17.46 -26.06
CA TYR A 157 2.75 16.41 -25.09
C TYR A 157 2.50 17.03 -23.71
N ASN A 158 1.66 16.38 -22.90
CA ASN A 158 1.41 16.80 -21.52
C ASN A 158 2.69 16.63 -20.70
N LEU A 159 3.05 17.66 -19.94
CA LEU A 159 4.13 17.54 -18.97
C LEU A 159 3.66 16.66 -17.80
N PRO A 160 4.51 15.77 -17.28
CA PRO A 160 4.16 14.98 -16.12
C PRO A 160 3.94 15.91 -14.92
N ASN A 161 2.95 15.58 -14.09
CA ASN A 161 2.80 16.21 -12.79
C ASN A 161 3.89 15.70 -11.83
N PRO A 162 4.30 16.50 -10.83
CA PRO A 162 5.18 16.04 -9.78
C PRO A 162 4.64 14.76 -9.13
N PRO A 163 5.48 13.75 -8.88
CA PRO A 163 5.06 12.52 -8.23
C PRO A 163 4.67 12.82 -6.78
N PHE A 164 3.55 12.27 -6.31
CA PHE A 164 3.15 12.42 -4.91
C PHE A 164 3.66 11.24 -4.07
N SER A 165 3.78 11.42 -2.77
CA SER A 165 3.95 10.31 -1.83
C SER A 165 2.73 10.25 -0.93
N PRO A 166 2.05 9.09 -0.82
CA PRO A 166 0.88 8.99 0.04
C PRO A 166 1.30 9.18 1.50
N VAL A 167 0.60 10.07 2.20
CA VAL A 167 0.85 10.35 3.61
C VAL A 167 -0.38 9.92 4.42
N ALA A 168 -0.19 9.00 5.35
CA ALA A 168 -1.25 8.61 6.27
C ALA A 168 -1.46 9.71 7.32
N LYS A 169 -2.68 10.27 7.36
CA LYS A 169 -3.17 11.15 8.42
C LYS A 169 -3.39 10.38 9.72
N LYS A 170 -4.02 9.21 9.60
CA LYS A 170 -4.48 8.39 10.72
C LYS A 170 -4.51 6.93 10.27
N ILE A 171 -4.07 6.05 11.15
CA ILE A 171 -4.15 4.60 10.96
C ILE A 171 -4.93 4.03 12.13
N ILE A 172 -5.91 3.18 11.86
CA ILE A 172 -6.72 2.49 12.86
C ILE A 172 -6.70 1.01 12.54
N MET A 173 -6.47 0.18 13.55
CA MET A 173 -6.59 -1.27 13.45
C MET A 173 -7.51 -1.76 14.55
N TYR A 174 -8.43 -2.66 14.22
CA TYR A 174 -9.37 -3.25 15.17
C TYR A 174 -9.85 -4.63 14.71
N ASP A 175 -10.26 -5.45 15.67
CA ASP A 175 -10.87 -6.75 15.38
C ASP A 175 -12.30 -6.57 14.86
N SER A 176 -12.62 -7.27 13.77
CA SER A 176 -13.98 -7.28 13.23
C SER A 176 -14.73 -8.47 13.81
N LEU A 177 -15.44 -8.23 14.93
CA LEU A 177 -16.37 -9.21 15.48
C LEU A 177 -17.42 -9.57 14.42
N LYS A 178 -17.71 -10.87 14.31
CA LYS A 178 -18.77 -11.43 13.45
C LYS A 178 -20.14 -10.86 13.78
#